data_AF-A0A3L7R0D6-F1
#
_entry.id   AF-A0A3L7R0D6-F1
#
_cell.length_a   1.000
_cell.length_b   1.000
_cell.length_c   1.000
_cell.angle_alpha   90.00
_cell.angle_beta   90.00
_cell.angle_gamma   90.00
#
_symmetry.space_group_name_H-M   'P 1'
#
loop_
_entity.id
_entity.type
_entity.pdbx_description
1 polymer ?
#
loop_
_entity_poly.entity_id
_entity_poly.type
_entity_poly.pdbx_seq_one_letter_code
_entity_poly.pdbx_strand_id
1 'polypeptide(L)'
;MLAPFFVPSHCVRSAAARCSVAARCTVAARCSAVAWCLAIELLAGGIFIDAGQAVFPQVFAATAQADESFAVCTTAIDGSVEGFFMLDFETGDVSGGVLNPLTAQFAGSYKYNVLKDLGFKPGQAKKPRFLLVSGLATDLRRGRGVPLAQSVLYITDSSTGTTAAYGIPWNPQAAQGATPFVAGLELLSVVRPRGGGAKAP
;
A
#
# COMPACT_ATOMS: atom_id res chain seq x y z
N MET A 1 52.20 -1.93 36.41
CA MET A 1 53.43 -1.17 36.73
C MET A 1 54.51 -1.66 35.78
N LEU A 2 55.20 -0.74 35.08
CA LEU A 2 56.36 -0.97 34.18
C LEU A 2 56.18 -1.86 32.94
N ALA A 3 56.30 -1.22 31.77
CA ALA A 3 56.78 -1.81 30.52
C ALA A 3 57.89 -0.89 29.95
N PRO A 4 59.01 -1.42 29.44
CA PRO A 4 59.98 -0.68 28.62
C PRO A 4 59.62 -0.85 27.13
N PHE A 5 59.55 0.16 26.25
CA PHE A 5 60.45 1.26 25.84
C PHE A 5 61.04 1.01 24.43
N PHE A 6 61.04 2.10 23.66
CA PHE A 6 61.98 2.47 22.58
C PHE A 6 61.65 2.28 21.09
N VAL A 7 61.93 3.37 20.37
CA VAL A 7 61.64 3.78 18.97
C VAL A 7 62.86 4.67 18.59
N PRO A 8 63.43 4.70 17.37
CA PRO A 8 62.66 5.12 16.20
C PRO A 8 63.10 4.66 14.78
N SER A 9 62.21 4.95 13.82
CA SER A 9 62.44 5.58 12.51
C SER A 9 63.83 5.59 11.85
N HIS A 10 63.86 5.23 10.56
CA HIS A 10 64.73 5.90 9.59
C HIS A 10 63.98 6.33 8.32
N CYS A 11 64.26 7.56 7.89
CA CYS A 11 63.81 8.23 6.68
C CYS A 11 65.06 8.69 5.91
N VAL A 12 65.05 8.64 4.57
CA VAL A 12 65.92 9.35 3.58
C VAL A 12 65.53 8.77 2.20
N ARG A 13 64.98 9.54 1.23
CA ARG A 13 65.63 10.49 0.28
C ARG A 13 66.74 9.83 -0.58
N SER A 14 67.00 10.15 -1.85
CA SER A 14 66.35 10.93 -2.93
C SER A 14 67.18 10.72 -4.22
N ALA A 15 66.76 11.34 -5.35
CA ALA A 15 67.47 11.49 -6.64
C ALA A 15 67.50 10.22 -7.53
N ALA A 16 67.06 10.24 -8.81
CA ALA A 16 67.38 11.11 -9.96
C ALA A 16 68.75 10.76 -10.60
N ALA A 17 68.97 10.77 -11.93
CA ALA A 17 68.09 10.80 -13.10
C ALA A 17 68.94 10.58 -14.39
N ARG A 18 68.31 10.47 -15.57
CA ARG A 18 68.91 10.54 -16.93
C ARG A 18 69.79 9.33 -17.34
N CYS A 19 70.17 9.12 -18.61
CA CYS A 19 69.53 9.31 -19.93
C CYS A 19 70.52 8.83 -21.01
N SER A 20 70.16 7.84 -21.83
CA SER A 20 70.74 7.58 -23.17
C SER A 20 69.97 6.41 -23.82
N VAL A 21 69.18 6.61 -24.89
CA VAL A 21 69.53 6.79 -26.33
C VAL A 21 69.49 5.46 -27.11
N ALA A 22 68.44 5.36 -27.94
CA ALA A 22 68.32 4.70 -29.23
C ALA A 22 68.93 3.30 -29.48
N ALA A 23 68.04 2.33 -29.72
CA ALA A 23 68.21 1.35 -30.80
C ALA A 23 66.85 1.11 -31.50
N ARG A 24 66.87 0.96 -32.83
CA ARG A 24 65.68 0.90 -33.69
C ARG A 24 65.23 -0.55 -33.89
N CYS A 25 63.93 -0.81 -33.93
CA CYS A 25 63.41 -1.88 -34.79
C CYS A 25 62.00 -1.56 -35.28
N THR A 26 61.87 -1.35 -36.59
CA THR A 26 60.63 -1.04 -37.30
C THR A 26 59.91 -2.31 -37.72
N VAL A 27 58.76 -2.62 -37.11
CA VAL A 27 57.71 -3.46 -37.73
C VAL A 27 56.35 -2.82 -37.53
N ALA A 28 56.08 -1.76 -38.29
CA ALA A 28 54.75 -1.21 -38.45
C ALA A 28 54.01 -1.99 -39.55
N ALA A 29 53.26 -3.04 -39.18
CA ALA A 29 52.43 -3.79 -40.13
C ALA A 29 51.36 -4.69 -39.46
N ARG A 30 50.47 -4.14 -38.61
CA ARG A 30 49.25 -4.87 -38.15
C ARG A 30 48.11 -4.02 -37.56
N CYS A 31 47.91 -2.80 -38.07
CA CYS A 31 46.77 -1.94 -37.72
C CYS A 31 45.88 -1.62 -38.93
N SER A 32 45.10 -2.61 -39.42
CA SER A 32 44.02 -2.36 -40.40
C SER A 32 42.99 -3.51 -40.51
N ALA A 33 42.50 -4.04 -39.38
CA ALA A 33 41.43 -5.06 -39.39
C ALA A 33 40.46 -4.97 -38.21
N VAL A 34 40.94 -4.63 -37.01
CA VAL A 34 40.09 -4.62 -35.78
C VAL A 34 39.32 -3.30 -35.60
N ALA A 35 39.78 -2.21 -36.23
CA ALA A 35 39.18 -0.87 -36.07
C ALA A 35 37.82 -0.68 -36.77
N TRP A 36 37.40 -1.60 -37.66
CA TRP A 36 36.12 -1.51 -38.38
C TRP A 36 34.99 -2.32 -37.73
N CYS A 37 35.29 -3.31 -36.88
CA CYS A 37 34.25 -4.07 -36.18
C CYS A 37 33.62 -3.28 -35.01
N LEU A 38 34.42 -2.47 -34.30
CA LEU A 38 33.95 -1.67 -33.15
C LEU A 38 33.09 -0.45 -33.55
N ALA A 39 33.05 -0.08 -34.82
CA ALA A 39 32.20 1.01 -35.33
C ALA A 39 30.77 0.54 -35.67
N ILE A 40 30.58 -0.76 -35.96
CA ILE A 40 29.29 -1.31 -36.38
C ILE A 40 28.43 -1.68 -35.16
N GLU A 41 29.03 -2.14 -34.05
CA GLU A 41 28.29 -2.41 -32.81
C GLU A 41 27.75 -1.13 -32.13
N LEU A 42 28.27 0.06 -32.48
CA LEU A 42 27.67 1.35 -32.08
C LEU A 42 26.51 1.80 -32.98
N LEU A 43 26.26 1.12 -34.10
CA LEU A 43 25.08 1.30 -34.96
C LEU A 43 24.05 0.17 -34.81
N ALA A 44 24.43 -0.97 -34.22
CA ALA A 44 23.55 -2.09 -33.89
C ALA A 44 23.27 -2.26 -32.38
N GLY A 45 24.05 -1.61 -31.52
CA GLY A 45 23.87 -1.57 -30.07
C GLY A 45 22.72 -0.65 -29.68
N GLY A 46 21.49 -1.13 -29.87
CA GLY A 46 20.29 -0.40 -29.51
C GLY A 46 20.33 0.04 -28.05
N ILE A 47 20.16 1.34 -27.82
CA ILE A 47 19.85 1.88 -26.49
C ILE A 47 18.47 1.32 -26.13
N PHE A 48 18.44 0.21 -25.41
CA PHE A 48 17.27 -0.21 -24.66
C PHE A 48 17.02 0.84 -23.58
N ILE A 49 16.29 1.89 -23.96
CA ILE A 49 15.60 2.75 -23.00
C ILE A 49 14.68 1.78 -22.25
N ASP A 50 15.02 1.52 -20.98
CA ASP A 50 14.13 0.83 -20.07
C ASP A 50 12.87 1.70 -19.97
N ALA A 51 11.84 1.29 -20.71
CA ALA A 51 10.57 1.98 -20.78
C ALA A 51 9.90 1.76 -19.44
N GLY A 52 10.24 2.65 -18.50
CA GLY A 52 10.02 2.48 -17.07
C GLY A 52 8.67 1.86 -16.80
N GLN A 53 8.68 0.67 -16.20
CA GLN A 53 7.50 -0.17 -16.11
C GLN A 53 6.34 0.65 -15.56
N ALA A 54 5.31 0.84 -16.38
CA ALA A 54 4.07 1.43 -15.93
C ALA A 54 3.53 0.52 -14.83
N VAL A 55 3.72 0.93 -13.58
CA VAL A 55 3.10 0.29 -12.42
C VAL A 55 1.62 0.63 -12.52
N PHE A 56 0.91 -0.15 -13.34
CA PHE A 56 -0.53 -0.12 -13.40
C PHE A 56 -1.05 -0.33 -11.97
N PRO A 57 -1.98 0.51 -11.48
CA PRO A 57 -2.56 0.30 -10.17
C PRO A 57 -3.16 -1.11 -10.16
N GLN A 58 -2.76 -1.93 -9.19
CA GLN A 58 -3.33 -3.26 -9.01
C GLN A 58 -4.82 -3.06 -8.72
N VAL A 59 -5.68 -3.47 -9.65
CA VAL A 59 -7.12 -3.28 -9.54
C VAL A 59 -7.66 -4.34 -8.59
N PHE A 60 -7.73 -3.99 -7.30
CA PHE A 60 -8.43 -4.80 -6.31
C PHE A 60 -9.94 -4.65 -6.51
N ALA A 61 -10.55 -5.70 -7.07
CA ALA A 61 -12.00 -5.80 -7.18
C ALA A 61 -12.57 -6.31 -5.85
N ALA A 62 -13.07 -5.40 -5.03
CA ALA A 62 -13.94 -5.76 -3.93
C ALA A 62 -15.20 -6.46 -4.46
N THR A 63 -15.50 -7.64 -3.93
CA THR A 63 -16.76 -8.35 -4.21
C THR A 63 -17.77 -8.03 -3.12
N ALA A 64 -19.04 -7.89 -3.49
CA ALA A 64 -20.14 -7.68 -2.56
C ALA A 64 -21.34 -8.54 -2.96
N GLN A 65 -22.00 -9.14 -1.98
CA GLN A 65 -23.20 -9.95 -2.16
C GLN A 65 -24.15 -9.70 -0.99
N ALA A 66 -25.45 -9.76 -1.24
CA ALA A 66 -26.48 -9.62 -0.22
C ALA A 66 -27.53 -10.73 -0.34
N ASP A 67 -28.14 -11.04 0.80
CA ASP A 67 -29.30 -11.89 1.00
C ASP A 67 -30.39 -11.09 1.74
N GLU A 68 -31.54 -11.68 2.07
CA GLU A 68 -32.62 -10.98 2.77
C GLU A 68 -32.27 -10.54 4.20
N SER A 69 -31.34 -11.25 4.87
CA SER A 69 -30.99 -10.99 6.28
C SER A 69 -29.59 -10.38 6.48
N PHE A 70 -28.67 -10.56 5.52
CA PHE A 70 -27.27 -10.18 5.66
C PHE A 70 -26.69 -9.66 4.34
N ALA A 71 -25.71 -8.76 4.42
CA ALA A 71 -24.83 -8.44 3.30
C ALA A 71 -23.37 -8.67 3.66
N VAL A 72 -22.56 -9.04 2.68
CA VAL A 72 -21.12 -9.27 2.82
C VAL A 72 -20.35 -8.51 1.74
N CYS A 73 -19.14 -8.06 2.07
CA CYS A 73 -18.18 -7.58 1.08
C CYS A 73 -16.74 -7.92 1.46
N THR A 74 -15.90 -8.16 0.45
CA THR A 74 -14.44 -8.11 0.60
C THR A 74 -13.95 -6.68 0.37
N THR A 75 -12.76 -6.35 0.84
CA THR A 75 -12.14 -5.04 0.60
C THR A 75 -10.62 -5.10 0.79
N ALA A 76 -9.88 -4.33 0.00
CA ALA A 76 -8.44 -4.20 0.18
C ALA A 76 -8.15 -3.32 1.40
N ILE A 77 -7.41 -3.84 2.37
CA ILE A 77 -7.03 -3.10 3.57
C ILE A 77 -5.75 -2.31 3.31
N ASP A 78 -4.70 -2.99 2.86
CA ASP A 78 -3.38 -2.41 2.62
C ASP A 78 -2.53 -3.35 1.77
N GLY A 79 -2.08 -2.92 0.59
CA GLY A 79 -1.25 -3.74 -0.30
C GLY A 79 -1.92 -5.06 -0.69
N SER A 80 -1.42 -6.18 -0.16
CA SER A 80 -1.95 -7.54 -0.38
C SER A 80 -2.85 -8.06 0.76
N VAL A 81 -3.18 -7.21 1.73
CA VAL A 81 -4.03 -7.57 2.88
C VAL A 81 -5.50 -7.33 2.53
N GLU A 82 -6.33 -8.36 2.67
CA GLU A 82 -7.78 -8.26 2.44
C GLU A 82 -8.58 -8.36 3.75
N GLY A 83 -9.70 -7.64 3.78
CA GLY A 83 -10.71 -7.71 4.84
C GLY A 83 -12.02 -8.27 4.31
N PHE A 84 -12.67 -9.09 5.13
CA PHE A 84 -14.03 -9.58 4.91
C PHE A 84 -14.96 -8.93 5.92
N PHE A 85 -16.07 -8.35 5.46
CA PHE A 85 -17.05 -7.67 6.30
C PHE A 85 -18.45 -8.21 6.04
N MET A 86 -19.24 -8.30 7.10
CA MET A 86 -20.61 -8.78 7.12
C MET A 86 -21.48 -7.82 7.93
N LEU A 87 -22.61 -7.42 7.37
CA LEU A 87 -23.63 -6.57 7.98
C LEU A 87 -24.88 -7.41 8.23
N ASP A 88 -25.31 -7.47 9.48
CA ASP A 88 -26.62 -7.99 9.90
C ASP A 88 -27.70 -6.91 9.72
N PHE A 89 -28.79 -7.25 9.03
CA PHE A 89 -29.89 -6.32 8.80
C PHE A 89 -30.83 -6.19 10.01
N GLU A 90 -30.98 -7.23 10.84
CA GLU A 90 -31.90 -7.17 11.99
C GLU A 90 -31.34 -6.28 13.11
N THR A 91 -30.05 -6.45 13.43
CA THR A 91 -29.37 -5.69 14.49
C THR A 91 -28.69 -4.42 13.99
N GLY A 92 -28.35 -4.35 12.69
CA GLY A 92 -27.48 -3.32 12.14
C GLY A 92 -26.04 -3.39 12.66
N ASP A 93 -25.61 -4.52 13.20
CA ASP A 93 -24.20 -4.76 13.53
C ASP A 93 -23.42 -5.13 12.26
N VAL A 94 -22.40 -4.33 11.96
CA VAL A 94 -21.30 -4.71 11.08
C VAL A 94 -20.27 -5.45 11.91
N SER A 95 -19.82 -6.58 11.40
CA SER A 95 -18.65 -7.30 11.86
C SER A 95 -17.70 -7.56 10.69
N GLY A 96 -16.43 -7.83 10.98
CA GLY A 96 -15.50 -8.21 9.93
C GLY A 96 -14.18 -8.71 10.49
N GLY A 97 -13.35 -9.26 9.62
CA GLY A 97 -12.01 -9.77 9.94
C GLY A 97 -11.00 -9.43 8.85
N VAL A 98 -9.75 -9.20 9.23
CA VAL A 98 -8.63 -8.99 8.31
C VAL A 98 -7.81 -10.26 8.18
N LEU A 99 -7.67 -10.76 6.96
CA LEU A 99 -6.86 -11.94 6.67
C LEU A 99 -5.38 -11.55 6.55
N ASN A 100 -4.53 -12.14 7.36
CA ASN A 100 -3.09 -11.96 7.24
C ASN A 100 -2.53 -12.92 6.17
N PRO A 101 -1.93 -12.42 5.07
CA PRO A 101 -1.48 -13.25 3.96
C PRO A 101 -0.26 -14.14 4.30
N LEU A 102 0.46 -13.86 5.40
CA LEU A 102 1.61 -14.64 5.84
C LEU A 102 1.19 -15.88 6.66
N THR A 103 0.09 -15.79 7.40
CA THR A 103 -0.39 -16.87 8.30
C THR A 103 -1.64 -17.57 7.79
N ALA A 104 -2.34 -16.99 6.80
CA ALA A 104 -3.67 -17.39 6.35
C ALA A 104 -4.71 -17.46 7.50
N GLN A 105 -4.53 -16.64 8.53
CA GLN A 105 -5.44 -16.50 9.67
C GLN A 105 -5.98 -15.07 9.79
N PHE A 106 -7.12 -14.91 10.45
CA PHE A 106 -7.65 -13.59 10.80
C PHE A 106 -6.78 -12.94 11.89
N ALA A 107 -6.08 -11.85 11.57
CA ALA A 107 -5.19 -11.13 12.49
C ALA A 107 -5.88 -9.98 13.24
N GLY A 108 -7.10 -9.61 12.85
CA GLY A 108 -7.90 -8.65 13.59
C GLY A 108 -9.36 -8.73 13.21
N SER A 109 -10.22 -8.24 14.09
CA SER A 109 -11.66 -8.15 13.87
C SER A 109 -12.20 -6.74 14.12
N TYR A 110 -13.27 -6.41 13.42
CA TYR A 110 -14.01 -5.17 13.59
C TYR A 110 -15.42 -5.45 14.07
N LYS A 111 -15.96 -4.58 14.94
CA LYS A 111 -17.39 -4.55 15.25
C LYS A 111 -17.91 -3.12 15.37
N TYR A 112 -19.06 -2.84 14.76
CA TYR A 112 -19.67 -1.52 14.78
C TYR A 112 -21.17 -1.57 14.47
N ASN A 113 -22.01 -0.92 15.27
CA ASN A 113 -23.44 -0.79 14.95
C ASN A 113 -23.70 0.46 14.10
N VAL A 114 -24.37 0.31 12.95
CA VAL A 114 -24.61 1.43 12.00
C VAL A 114 -25.92 2.18 12.25
N LEU A 115 -26.83 1.64 13.07
CA LEU A 115 -28.17 2.23 13.26
C LEU A 115 -28.10 3.62 13.91
N LYS A 116 -27.12 3.82 14.80
CA LYS A 116 -26.85 5.09 15.47
C LYS A 116 -26.51 6.24 14.52
N ASP A 117 -25.85 5.96 13.40
CA ASP A 117 -25.34 7.00 12.48
C ASP A 117 -26.28 7.19 11.28
N LEU A 118 -27.05 6.16 10.90
CA LEU A 118 -28.11 6.24 9.88
C LEU A 118 -29.41 6.88 10.41
N GLY A 119 -29.48 7.21 11.71
CA GLY A 119 -30.57 7.98 12.30
C GLY A 119 -31.83 7.17 12.63
N PHE A 120 -31.72 5.86 12.80
CA PHE A 120 -32.85 5.02 13.22
C PHE A 120 -33.22 5.34 14.67
N LYS A 121 -34.50 5.69 14.90
CA LYS A 121 -35.03 5.84 16.26
C LYS A 121 -35.42 4.46 16.82
N PRO A 122 -35.18 4.21 18.13
CA PRO A 122 -35.66 2.99 18.80
C PRO A 122 -37.14 2.74 18.50
N GLY A 123 -37.47 1.54 18.04
CA GLY A 123 -38.84 1.13 17.71
C GLY A 123 -39.40 1.55 16.35
N GLN A 124 -38.68 2.33 15.53
CA GLN A 124 -39.16 2.72 14.18
C GLN A 124 -38.73 1.77 13.05
N ALA A 125 -37.65 1.00 13.23
CA ALA A 125 -37.08 0.12 12.20
C ALA A 125 -37.85 -1.21 12.05
N LYS A 126 -39.10 -1.17 11.56
CA LYS A 126 -39.80 -2.40 11.13
C LYS A 126 -39.21 -2.91 9.82
N LYS A 127 -38.20 -3.80 9.92
CA LYS A 127 -37.42 -4.38 8.82
C LYS A 127 -36.60 -3.33 8.03
N PRO A 128 -35.49 -2.82 8.60
CA PRO A 128 -34.55 -2.04 7.80
C PRO A 128 -33.91 -2.94 6.73
N ARG A 129 -33.49 -2.36 5.61
CA ARG A 129 -32.86 -3.08 4.49
C ARG A 129 -31.64 -2.32 4.04
N PHE A 130 -30.47 -2.94 4.11
CA PHE A 130 -29.21 -2.27 3.84
C PHE A 130 -28.57 -2.69 2.52
N LEU A 131 -27.73 -1.82 1.98
CA LEU A 131 -26.74 -2.12 0.96
C LEU A 131 -25.36 -1.91 1.58
N LEU A 132 -24.51 -2.92 1.51
CA LEU A 132 -23.10 -2.86 1.90
C LEU A 132 -22.25 -2.92 0.63
N VAL A 133 -21.42 -1.90 0.42
CA VAL A 133 -20.48 -1.81 -0.71
C VAL A 133 -19.17 -1.24 -0.19
N SER A 134 -18.04 -1.83 -0.55
CA SER A 134 -16.72 -1.28 -0.27
C SER A 134 -16.16 -0.55 -1.50
N GLY A 135 -15.27 0.41 -1.27
CA GLY A 135 -14.60 1.15 -2.36
C GLY A 135 -13.22 1.66 -1.96
N LEU A 136 -12.35 1.78 -2.96
CA LEU A 136 -10.97 2.27 -2.78
C LEU A 136 -10.96 3.79 -2.52
N ALA A 137 -10.15 4.20 -1.55
CA ALA A 137 -10.04 5.57 -1.07
C ALA A 137 -8.62 5.89 -0.55
N THR A 138 -7.60 5.49 -1.32
CA THR A 138 -6.17 5.52 -0.96
C THR A 138 -5.66 6.86 -0.43
N ASP A 139 -6.20 7.97 -0.95
CA ASP A 139 -5.80 9.34 -0.60
C ASP A 139 -6.71 10.01 0.45
N LEU A 140 -7.48 9.23 1.23
CA LEU A 140 -8.15 9.77 2.41
C LEU A 140 -7.11 10.40 3.34
N ARG A 141 -7.16 11.72 3.46
CA ARG A 141 -6.28 12.48 4.35
C ARG A 141 -6.40 11.90 5.76
N ARG A 142 -5.31 11.30 6.25
CA ARG A 142 -5.10 10.73 7.60
C ARG A 142 -5.11 11.80 8.71
N GLY A 143 -6.03 12.77 8.63
CA GLY A 143 -6.07 14.02 9.38
C GLY A 143 -6.65 13.91 10.80
N ARG A 144 -6.83 12.71 11.32
CA ARG A 144 -7.29 12.43 12.69
C ARG A 144 -6.30 11.62 13.53
N GLY A 145 -5.08 11.41 13.05
CA GLY A 145 -4.03 10.66 13.76
C GLY A 145 -4.22 9.14 13.79
N VAL A 146 -5.43 8.64 13.56
CA VAL A 146 -5.69 7.21 13.31
C VAL A 146 -5.28 6.86 11.88
N PRO A 147 -4.38 5.89 11.66
CA PRO A 147 -4.13 5.36 10.33
C PRO A 147 -5.34 4.56 9.84
N LEU A 148 -5.79 4.84 8.62
CA LEU A 148 -6.91 4.16 7.96
C LEU A 148 -6.39 3.25 6.84
N ALA A 149 -7.16 2.21 6.55
CA ALA A 149 -7.01 1.37 5.38
C ALA A 149 -7.14 2.16 4.07
N GLN A 150 -6.70 1.55 2.96
CA GLN A 150 -6.84 2.09 1.60
C GLN A 150 -8.29 2.04 1.08
N SER A 151 -9.25 1.52 1.86
CA SER A 151 -10.66 1.37 1.48
C SER A 151 -11.64 1.89 2.53
N VAL A 152 -12.86 2.16 2.07
CA VAL A 152 -14.02 2.63 2.83
C VAL A 152 -15.17 1.65 2.67
N LEU A 153 -15.96 1.47 3.73
CA LEU A 153 -17.24 0.77 3.69
C LEU A 153 -18.37 1.80 3.56
N TYR A 154 -19.14 1.71 2.48
CA TYR A 154 -20.35 2.48 2.25
C TYR A 154 -21.56 1.62 2.63
N ILE A 155 -22.35 2.11 3.59
CA ILE A 155 -23.53 1.40 4.07
C ILE A 155 -24.73 2.31 3.90
N THR A 156 -25.69 1.86 3.11
CA THR A 156 -26.88 2.63 2.72
C THR A 156 -28.12 1.95 3.26
N ASP A 157 -28.95 2.67 4.03
CA ASP A 157 -30.34 2.26 4.23
C ASP A 157 -31.11 2.45 2.92
N SER A 158 -31.54 1.35 2.31
CA SER A 158 -32.29 1.35 1.05
C SER A 158 -33.67 2.00 1.19
N SER A 159 -34.18 2.17 2.41
CA SER A 159 -35.49 2.75 2.71
C SER A 159 -35.46 4.27 2.57
N THR A 160 -34.63 4.95 3.37
CA THR A 160 -34.44 6.41 3.33
C THR A 160 -33.49 6.86 2.23
N GLY A 161 -32.60 5.99 1.74
CA GLY A 161 -31.50 6.39 0.87
C GLY A 161 -30.44 7.22 1.60
N THR A 162 -30.28 7.02 2.92
CA THR A 162 -29.18 7.59 3.70
C THR A 162 -27.98 6.67 3.63
N THR A 163 -26.81 7.20 3.26
CA THR A 163 -25.55 6.47 3.12
C THR A 163 -24.53 7.00 4.12
N ALA A 164 -24.01 6.11 4.97
CA ALA A 164 -22.87 6.39 5.84
C ALA A 164 -21.58 5.80 5.22
N ALA A 165 -20.48 6.53 5.33
CA ALA A 165 -19.15 6.10 4.91
C ALA A 165 -18.27 5.86 6.15
N TYR A 166 -17.69 4.67 6.22
CA TYR A 166 -16.86 4.22 7.34
C TYR A 166 -15.43 3.93 6.90
N GLY A 167 -14.48 4.55 7.58
CA GLY A 167 -13.06 4.22 7.50
C GLY A 167 -12.76 3.01 8.36
N ILE A 168 -11.83 2.17 7.91
CA ILE A 168 -11.36 1.00 8.64
C ILE A 168 -10.02 1.38 9.30
N PRO A 169 -9.93 1.49 10.64
CA PRO A 169 -8.66 1.75 11.31
C PRO A 169 -7.68 0.61 11.09
N TRP A 170 -6.50 0.92 10.55
CA TRP A 170 -5.52 -0.08 10.15
C TRP A 170 -4.11 0.27 10.64
N ASN A 171 -3.51 -0.66 11.37
CA ASN A 171 -2.13 -0.57 11.85
C ASN A 171 -1.38 -1.84 11.40
N PRO A 172 -0.54 -1.76 10.36
CA PRO A 172 0.21 -2.92 9.84
C PRO A 172 1.03 -3.63 10.92
N GLN A 173 1.64 -2.87 11.84
CA GLN A 173 2.45 -3.41 12.93
C GLN A 173 1.61 -4.20 13.93
N ALA A 174 0.35 -3.80 14.18
CA ALA A 174 -0.56 -4.57 15.03
C ALA A 174 -0.98 -5.89 14.37
N ALA A 175 -1.22 -5.89 13.06
CA ALA A 175 -1.64 -7.08 12.30
C ALA A 175 -0.52 -8.11 12.05
N GLN A 176 0.74 -7.70 12.20
CA GLN A 176 1.91 -8.60 12.24
C GLN A 176 2.13 -9.22 13.64
N GLY A 177 1.43 -8.74 14.67
CA GLY A 177 1.51 -9.28 16.02
C GLY A 177 0.91 -10.69 16.15
N ALA A 178 1.38 -11.45 17.14
CA ALA A 178 0.85 -12.79 17.43
C ALA A 178 -0.54 -12.78 18.12
N THR A 179 -1.03 -11.62 18.52
CA THR A 179 -2.32 -11.46 19.23
C THR A 179 -3.32 -10.77 18.31
N PRO A 180 -4.48 -11.40 18.00
CA PRO A 180 -5.52 -10.75 17.22
C PRO A 180 -6.04 -9.48 17.90
N PHE A 181 -6.22 -8.40 17.13
CA PHE A 181 -6.80 -7.16 17.65
C PHE A 181 -8.31 -7.07 17.42
N VAL A 182 -8.99 -6.23 18.21
CA VAL A 182 -10.41 -5.89 18.04
C VAL A 182 -10.54 -4.38 17.96
N ALA A 183 -11.24 -3.86 16.94
CA ALA A 183 -11.41 -2.42 16.73
C ALA A 183 -12.84 -2.05 16.29
N GLY A 184 -13.18 -0.76 16.43
CA GLY A 184 -14.38 -0.19 15.82
C GLY A 184 -14.09 0.36 14.42
N LEU A 185 -15.14 0.56 13.62
CA LEU A 185 -15.06 1.39 12.41
C LEU A 185 -15.09 2.88 12.77
N GLU A 186 -14.48 3.74 11.96
CA GLU A 186 -14.57 5.19 12.13
C GLU A 186 -15.61 5.78 11.17
N LEU A 187 -16.61 6.50 11.70
CA LEU A 187 -17.55 7.25 10.87
C LEU A 187 -16.85 8.45 10.22
N LEU A 188 -16.82 8.48 8.89
CA LEU A 188 -16.22 9.57 8.11
C LEU A 188 -17.25 10.64 7.76
N SER A 189 -18.40 10.23 7.21
CA SER A 189 -19.45 11.14 6.73
C SER A 189 -20.78 10.40 6.53
N VAL A 190 -21.89 11.16 6.52
CA VAL A 190 -23.24 10.67 6.20
C VAL A 190 -23.87 11.59 5.16
N VAL A 191 -24.43 11.03 4.10
CA VAL A 191 -25.05 11.77 2.99
C VAL A 191 -26.40 11.15 2.61
N ARG A 192 -27.23 11.86 1.83
CA ARG A 192 -28.53 11.36 1.34
C ARG A 192 -28.65 11.47 -0.18
N PRO A 193 -28.08 10.53 -0.97
CA PRO A 193 -28.04 10.66 -2.43
C PRO A 193 -29.43 10.69 -3.09
N ARG A 194 -30.44 10.08 -2.47
CA ARG A 194 -31.83 10.05 -2.97
C ARG A 194 -32.59 11.38 -2.80
N GLY A 195 -31.92 12.49 -2.51
CA GLY A 195 -32.53 13.82 -2.49
C GLY A 195 -33.39 14.16 -1.26
N GLY A 196 -33.43 13.31 -0.23
CA GLY A 196 -34.13 13.55 1.05
C GLY A 196 -33.35 14.40 2.07
N GLY A 197 -32.44 15.26 1.59
CA GLY A 197 -31.66 16.19 2.40
C GLY A 197 -32.35 17.56 2.49
N ALA A 198 -32.07 18.31 3.56
CA ALA A 198 -32.50 19.70 3.63
C ALA A 198 -31.93 20.50 2.45
N LYS A 199 -32.72 21.47 1.94
CA LYS A 199 -32.29 22.39 0.89
C LYS A 199 -30.97 23.05 1.30
N ALA A 200 -30.01 23.13 0.37
CA ALA A 200 -28.76 23.86 0.60
C ALA A 200 -29.07 25.31 1.05
N PRO A 201 -28.26 25.87 1.97
CA PRO A 201 -28.46 27.24 2.47
C PRO A 201 -28.36 28.29 1.36
#